data_AF-A0A7K1CCP2-F1
#
_entry.id   AF-A0A7K1CCP2-F1
#
_cell.length_a   1.000
_cell.length_b   1.000
_cell.length_c   1.000
_cell.angle_alpha   90.00
_cell.angle_beta   90.00
_cell.angle_gamma   90.00
#
_symmetry.space_group_name_H-M   'P 1'
#
loop_
_entity.id
_entity.type
_entity.pdbx_description
1 polymer ?
#
loop_
_entity_poly.entity_id
_entity_poly.type
_entity_poly.pdbx_seq_one_letter_code
_entity_poly.pdbx_strand_id
1 'polypeptide(L)'
;MNELLVVFYILVTLAVAYLWIYPKYIGNNIKLMAWVDVVVTSIPIAISAILFWSSDPIFQLFTFELNWFVYTLVVLLAIELPIFLLYLKARGLSKAYWQAFKGDFSGDTPWTTASVKSVEKQLDDTKWDGLRTSSAKRFLLVASNVALVGGTIFLLQVGDNAWSAYSLIHILLVFVFWFLLRQSVRLVSEAPDEALDEMLLQKRNRSYVVAYRWLSGIAFGAVTALMVYSIVVDFQTDSDGFNYLLSFTWPQVQALFWLVFGYSFMLPSMAMLSQELKMEKK
;
A
#
# COMPACT_ATOMS: atom_id res chain seq x y z
N MET A 1 -7.51 -30.28 -10.10
CA MET A 1 -6.93 -30.00 -11.43
C MET A 1 -6.39 -28.57 -11.51
N ASN A 2 -7.06 -27.61 -10.86
CA ASN A 2 -6.64 -26.20 -10.85
C ASN A 2 -5.32 -25.99 -10.08
N GLU A 3 -5.05 -26.79 -9.06
CA GLU A 3 -3.81 -26.80 -8.27
C GLU A 3 -2.59 -27.04 -9.16
N LEU A 4 -2.63 -28.10 -9.96
CA LEU A 4 -1.56 -28.46 -10.90
C LEU A 4 -1.36 -27.39 -11.96
N LEU A 5 -2.44 -26.74 -12.39
CA LEU A 5 -2.39 -25.63 -13.33
C LEU A 5 -1.63 -24.43 -12.70
N VAL A 6 -1.91 -24.12 -11.42
CA VAL A 6 -1.19 -23.08 -10.66
C VAL A 6 0.29 -23.39 -10.55
N VAL A 7 0.64 -24.62 -10.13
CA VAL A 7 2.04 -25.05 -10.06
C VAL A 7 2.71 -24.95 -11.43
N PHE A 8 2.02 -25.34 -12.51
CA PHE A 8 2.58 -25.35 -13.85
C PHE A 8 3.02 -23.95 -14.32
N TYR A 9 2.15 -22.94 -14.28
CA TYR A 9 2.57 -21.60 -14.74
C TYR A 9 3.56 -20.93 -13.77
N ILE A 10 3.53 -21.26 -12.47
CA ILE A 10 4.58 -20.83 -11.53
C ILE A 10 5.93 -21.38 -11.98
N LEU A 11 6.01 -22.70 -12.26
CA LEU A 11 7.24 -23.34 -12.73
C LEU A 11 7.72 -22.77 -14.07
N VAL A 12 6.82 -22.55 -15.02
CA VAL A 12 7.17 -21.93 -16.32
C VAL A 12 7.72 -20.52 -16.11
N THR A 13 7.07 -19.72 -15.25
CA THR A 13 7.51 -18.35 -14.96
C THR A 13 8.88 -18.32 -14.30
N LEU A 14 9.10 -19.17 -13.28
CA LEU A 14 10.38 -19.28 -12.60
C LEU A 14 11.47 -19.83 -13.52
N ALA A 15 11.16 -20.79 -14.39
CA ALA A 15 12.12 -21.31 -15.36
C ALA A 15 12.58 -20.20 -16.33
N VAL A 16 11.66 -19.42 -16.88
CA VAL A 16 11.99 -18.29 -17.75
C VAL A 16 12.81 -17.23 -16.99
N ALA A 17 12.42 -16.92 -15.76
CA ALA A 17 13.10 -15.95 -14.92
C ALA A 17 14.55 -16.38 -14.65
N TYR A 18 14.76 -17.53 -14.02
CA TYR A 18 16.07 -17.94 -13.53
C TYR A 18 17.01 -18.48 -14.62
N LEU A 19 16.49 -19.05 -15.71
CA LEU A 19 17.31 -19.55 -16.82
C LEU A 19 17.64 -18.48 -17.86
N TRP A 20 16.77 -17.49 -18.06
CA TRP A 20 16.95 -16.52 -19.14
C TRP A 20 17.04 -15.07 -18.67
N ILE A 21 16.08 -14.59 -17.89
CA ILE A 21 16.00 -13.17 -17.51
C ILE A 21 17.16 -12.80 -16.56
N TYR A 22 17.34 -13.57 -15.49
CA TYR A 22 18.33 -13.30 -14.46
C TYR A 22 19.77 -13.38 -14.99
N PRO A 23 20.18 -14.43 -15.74
CA PRO A 23 21.54 -14.53 -16.25
C PRO A 23 21.85 -13.48 -17.32
N LYS A 24 20.86 -13.08 -18.14
CA LYS A 24 21.09 -12.22 -19.30
C LYS A 24 21.05 -10.73 -18.97
N TYR A 25 20.17 -10.29 -18.06
CA TYR A 25 19.90 -8.87 -17.83
C TYR A 25 20.34 -8.34 -16.46
N ILE A 26 20.39 -9.18 -15.43
CA ILE A 26 20.58 -8.72 -14.04
C ILE A 26 22.06 -8.65 -13.66
N GLY A 27 22.87 -9.62 -14.10
CA GLY A 27 24.30 -9.67 -13.80
C GLY A 27 24.58 -9.58 -12.29
N ASN A 28 25.36 -8.59 -11.87
CA ASN A 28 25.71 -8.36 -10.46
C ASN A 28 24.91 -7.20 -9.80
N ASN A 29 23.87 -6.68 -10.45
CA ASN A 29 23.10 -5.55 -9.92
C ASN A 29 21.97 -6.02 -8.99
N ILE A 30 22.22 -5.94 -7.68
CA ILE A 30 21.29 -6.40 -6.63
C ILE A 30 19.97 -5.61 -6.61
N LYS A 31 20.00 -4.30 -6.88
CA LYS A 31 18.79 -3.47 -6.89
C LYS A 31 17.89 -3.82 -8.07
N LEU A 32 18.49 -4.04 -9.25
CA LEU A 32 17.74 -4.51 -10.42
C LEU A 32 17.19 -5.92 -10.18
N MET A 33 17.97 -6.79 -9.53
CA MET A 33 17.53 -8.13 -9.16
C MET A 33 16.25 -8.11 -8.32
N ALA A 34 16.24 -7.31 -7.24
CA ALA A 34 15.08 -7.20 -6.36
C ALA A 34 13.83 -6.67 -7.09
N TRP A 35 13.99 -5.70 -7.99
CA TRP A 35 12.88 -5.19 -8.80
C TRP A 35 12.33 -6.22 -9.79
N VAL A 36 13.21 -6.95 -10.47
CA VAL A 36 12.80 -8.00 -11.41
C VAL A 36 12.12 -9.14 -10.66
N ASP A 37 12.58 -9.48 -9.45
CA ASP A 37 11.96 -10.48 -8.57
C ASP A 37 10.50 -10.13 -8.27
N VAL A 38 10.23 -8.90 -7.81
CA VAL A 38 8.87 -8.41 -7.56
C VAL A 38 7.98 -8.51 -8.82
N VAL A 39 8.52 -8.16 -9.99
CA VAL A 39 7.77 -8.26 -11.26
C VAL A 39 7.49 -9.71 -11.62
N VAL A 40 8.48 -10.59 -11.51
CA VAL A 40 8.34 -12.03 -11.82
C VAL A 40 7.33 -12.67 -10.87
N THR A 41 7.38 -12.39 -9.58
CA THR A 41 6.42 -12.88 -8.58
C THR A 41 4.99 -12.37 -8.84
N SER A 42 4.85 -11.15 -9.38
CA SER A 42 3.53 -10.59 -9.70
C SER A 42 2.83 -11.25 -10.88
N ILE A 43 3.57 -11.84 -11.83
CA ILE A 43 3.00 -12.45 -13.05
C ILE A 43 2.11 -13.65 -12.73
N PRO A 44 2.55 -14.66 -11.96
CA PRO A 44 1.69 -15.79 -11.58
C PRO A 44 0.45 -15.34 -10.82
N ILE A 45 0.59 -14.39 -9.90
CA ILE A 45 -0.54 -13.83 -9.13
C ILE A 45 -1.56 -13.16 -10.07
N ALA A 46 -1.10 -12.39 -11.05
CA ALA A 46 -1.97 -11.77 -12.05
C ALA A 46 -2.68 -12.80 -12.92
N ILE A 47 -1.99 -13.87 -13.32
CA ILE A 47 -2.59 -14.99 -14.06
C ILE A 47 -3.67 -15.67 -13.21
N SER A 48 -3.40 -15.95 -11.93
CA SER A 48 -4.39 -16.52 -11.02
C SER A 48 -5.59 -15.61 -10.83
N ALA A 49 -5.39 -14.29 -10.73
CA ALA A 49 -6.47 -13.33 -10.65
C ALA A 49 -7.35 -13.40 -11.92
N ILE A 50 -6.77 -13.41 -13.11
CA ILE A 50 -7.56 -13.48 -14.35
C ILE A 50 -8.36 -14.80 -14.43
N LEU A 51 -7.79 -15.91 -13.99
CA LEU A 51 -8.40 -17.24 -14.13
C LEU A 51 -9.44 -17.57 -13.05
N PHE A 52 -9.21 -17.13 -11.80
CA PHE A 52 -9.93 -17.64 -10.64
C PHE A 52 -10.75 -16.59 -9.87
N TRP A 53 -10.66 -15.31 -10.26
CA TRP A 53 -11.34 -14.23 -9.54
C TRP A 53 -12.86 -14.37 -9.50
N SER A 54 -13.50 -14.84 -10.57
CA SER A 54 -14.95 -15.01 -10.64
C SER A 54 -15.45 -16.38 -10.18
N SER A 55 -14.59 -17.40 -10.25
CA SER A 55 -14.96 -18.78 -9.93
C SER A 55 -14.69 -19.17 -8.48
N ASP A 56 -13.90 -18.37 -7.77
CA ASP A 56 -13.42 -18.56 -6.39
C ASP A 56 -13.26 -20.04 -5.97
N PRO A 57 -12.38 -20.80 -6.65
CA PRO A 57 -12.20 -22.21 -6.34
C PRO A 57 -11.46 -22.38 -5.01
N ILE A 58 -11.82 -23.41 -4.26
CA ILE A 58 -11.10 -23.82 -3.05
C ILE A 58 -9.88 -24.65 -3.46
N PHE A 59 -8.69 -24.26 -2.98
CA PHE A 59 -7.44 -24.98 -3.22
C PHE A 59 -6.99 -25.70 -1.96
N GLN A 60 -6.62 -26.97 -2.08
CA GLN A 60 -6.10 -27.75 -0.97
C GLN A 60 -4.56 -27.78 -0.98
N LEU A 61 -3.95 -27.28 0.09
CA LEU A 61 -2.50 -27.40 0.32
C LEU A 61 -2.26 -28.30 1.54
N PHE A 62 -1.87 -29.55 1.28
CA PHE A 62 -1.78 -30.61 2.28
C PHE A 62 -3.12 -30.80 3.04
N THR A 63 -3.27 -30.17 4.19
CA THR A 63 -4.46 -30.22 5.06
C THR A 63 -5.22 -28.90 5.13
N PHE A 64 -4.74 -27.84 4.51
CA PHE A 64 -5.35 -26.50 4.58
C PHE A 64 -6.14 -26.20 3.31
N GLU A 65 -7.32 -25.63 3.49
CA GLU A 65 -8.13 -25.04 2.43
C GLU A 65 -7.75 -23.56 2.31
N LEU A 66 -7.32 -23.16 1.12
CA LEU A 66 -6.83 -21.83 0.81
C LEU A 66 -7.61 -21.26 -0.37
N ASN A 67 -7.78 -19.94 -0.38
CA ASN A 67 -8.24 -19.25 -1.58
C ASN A 67 -7.15 -19.25 -2.66
N TRP A 68 -7.54 -18.95 -3.90
CA TRP A 68 -6.61 -18.95 -5.05
C TRP A 68 -5.39 -18.03 -4.84
N PHE A 69 -5.58 -16.89 -4.17
CA PHE A 69 -4.54 -15.89 -3.95
C PHE A 69 -3.47 -16.39 -2.98
N VAL A 70 -3.88 -16.83 -1.79
CA VAL A 70 -2.99 -17.34 -0.75
C VAL A 70 -2.34 -18.64 -1.21
N TYR A 71 -3.08 -19.52 -1.88
CA TYR A 71 -2.52 -20.74 -2.46
C TYR A 71 -1.37 -20.42 -3.44
N THR A 72 -1.63 -19.53 -4.40
CA THR A 72 -0.61 -19.13 -5.41
C THR A 72 0.61 -18.53 -4.73
N LEU A 73 0.41 -17.62 -3.77
CA LEU A 73 1.50 -16.94 -3.09
C LEU A 73 2.35 -17.91 -2.25
N VAL A 74 1.72 -18.82 -1.50
CA VAL A 74 2.43 -19.80 -0.67
C VAL A 74 3.21 -20.79 -1.54
N VAL A 75 2.60 -21.33 -2.60
CA VAL A 75 3.26 -22.26 -3.51
C VAL A 75 4.42 -21.58 -4.24
N LEU A 76 4.21 -20.35 -4.71
CA LEU A 76 5.24 -19.56 -5.36
C LEU A 76 6.43 -19.35 -4.43
N LEU A 77 6.20 -18.88 -3.19
CA LEU A 77 7.29 -18.68 -2.22
C LEU A 77 8.00 -19.99 -1.87
N ALA A 78 7.26 -21.08 -1.72
CA ALA A 78 7.82 -22.39 -1.39
C ALA A 78 8.77 -22.92 -2.49
N ILE A 79 8.49 -22.61 -3.76
CA ILE A 79 9.31 -23.02 -4.91
C ILE A 79 10.40 -21.98 -5.20
N GLU A 80 10.09 -20.70 -5.14
CA GLU A 80 11.00 -19.60 -5.49
C GLU A 80 12.15 -19.44 -4.49
N LEU A 81 11.86 -19.43 -3.19
CA LEU A 81 12.88 -19.24 -2.14
C LEU A 81 14.08 -20.20 -2.26
N PRO A 82 13.90 -21.53 -2.41
CA PRO A 82 15.05 -22.42 -2.55
C PRO A 82 15.84 -22.15 -3.85
N ILE A 83 15.17 -21.87 -4.96
CA ILE A 83 15.82 -21.53 -6.24
C ILE A 83 16.61 -20.23 -6.11
N PHE A 84 16.02 -19.21 -5.49
CA PHE A 84 16.65 -17.92 -5.24
C PHE A 84 17.90 -18.04 -4.38
N LEU A 85 17.84 -18.80 -3.27
CA LEU A 85 18.98 -19.02 -2.39
C LEU A 85 20.11 -19.77 -3.11
N LEU A 86 19.78 -20.78 -3.92
CA LEU A 86 20.76 -21.49 -4.76
C LEU A 86 21.40 -20.55 -5.78
N TYR A 87 20.61 -19.69 -6.43
CA TYR A 87 21.09 -18.71 -7.39
C TYR A 87 22.05 -17.70 -6.75
N LEU A 88 21.69 -17.12 -5.60
CA LEU A 88 22.54 -16.19 -4.84
C LEU A 88 23.87 -16.84 -4.45
N LYS A 89 23.84 -18.10 -4.01
CA LYS A 89 25.03 -18.87 -3.65
C LYS A 89 25.91 -19.13 -4.88
N ALA A 90 25.32 -19.54 -6.00
CA ALA A 90 26.04 -19.84 -7.24
C ALA A 90 26.74 -18.61 -7.83
N ARG A 91 26.19 -17.40 -7.63
CA ARG A 91 26.76 -16.14 -8.11
C ARG A 91 27.66 -15.41 -7.09
N GLY A 92 27.81 -15.94 -5.88
CA GLY A 92 28.58 -15.29 -4.81
C GLY A 92 27.95 -13.97 -4.31
N LEU A 93 26.68 -13.71 -4.63
CA LEU A 93 25.97 -12.48 -4.29
C LEU A 93 25.34 -12.53 -2.89
N SER A 94 25.43 -13.66 -2.19
CA SER A 94 24.78 -13.88 -0.89
C SER A 94 25.14 -12.82 0.15
N LYS A 95 26.44 -12.53 0.37
CA LYS A 95 26.88 -11.53 1.36
C LYS A 95 26.34 -10.13 1.04
N ALA A 96 26.44 -9.73 -0.23
CA ALA A 96 26.01 -8.42 -0.68
C ALA A 96 24.47 -8.27 -0.64
N TYR A 97 23.72 -9.33 -0.99
CA TYR A 97 22.28 -9.38 -0.85
C TYR A 97 21.84 -9.27 0.62
N TRP A 98 22.42 -10.07 1.51
CA TRP A 98 22.12 -10.01 2.95
C TRP A 98 22.53 -8.68 3.60
N GLN A 99 23.59 -8.04 3.11
CA GLN A 99 23.98 -6.71 3.57
C GLN A 99 23.00 -5.64 3.08
N ALA A 100 22.53 -5.71 1.83
CA ALA A 100 21.50 -4.81 1.33
C ALA A 100 20.17 -5.02 2.07
N PHE A 101 19.76 -6.28 2.26
CA PHE A 101 18.56 -6.65 3.02
C PHE A 101 18.65 -6.18 4.47
N LYS A 102 19.79 -6.39 5.15
CA LYS A 102 20.00 -5.87 6.51
C LYS A 102 20.01 -4.35 6.53
N GLY A 103 20.67 -3.68 5.59
CA GLY A 103 20.74 -2.22 5.50
C GLY A 103 19.36 -1.55 5.31
N ASP A 104 18.47 -2.17 4.52
CA ASP A 104 17.08 -1.70 4.36
C ASP A 104 16.21 -1.92 5.61
N PHE A 105 16.58 -2.88 6.49
CA PHE A 105 15.85 -3.17 7.74
C PHE A 105 16.54 -2.60 9.01
N SER A 106 17.82 -2.22 8.94
CA SER A 106 18.59 -1.67 10.05
C SER A 106 18.70 -0.15 9.94
N GLY A 107 17.81 0.56 10.62
CA GLY A 107 18.08 1.91 11.14
C GLY A 107 17.55 3.08 10.33
N ASP A 108 17.74 3.13 9.02
CA ASP A 108 17.26 4.23 8.17
C ASP A 108 16.16 3.70 7.25
N THR A 109 14.92 3.65 7.74
CA THR A 109 13.83 2.99 7.04
C THR A 109 13.44 3.78 5.77
N PRO A 110 13.67 3.25 4.54
CA PRO A 110 13.41 3.98 3.29
C PRO A 110 11.91 4.23 3.03
N TRP A 111 11.03 3.56 3.78
CA TRP A 111 9.59 3.59 3.62
C TRP A 111 8.89 4.60 4.56
N THR A 112 9.59 5.09 5.59
CA THR A 112 9.05 6.01 6.62
C THR A 112 9.69 7.40 6.54
N THR A 113 10.94 7.47 6.11
CA THR A 113 11.71 8.71 5.98
C THR A 113 12.30 8.84 4.58
N ALA A 114 12.14 10.01 3.97
CA ALA A 114 12.85 10.33 2.73
C ALA A 114 14.36 10.41 3.00
N SER A 115 15.20 10.00 2.06
CA SER A 115 16.65 10.21 2.21
C SER A 115 17.00 11.70 2.13
N VAL A 116 18.00 12.17 2.87
CA VAL A 116 18.50 13.57 2.83
C VAL A 116 18.69 14.03 1.39
N LYS A 117 19.42 13.25 0.59
CA LYS A 117 19.68 13.52 -0.83
C LYS A 117 18.41 13.61 -1.69
N SER A 118 17.38 12.80 -1.40
CA SER A 118 16.11 12.89 -2.13
C SER A 118 15.31 14.12 -1.77
N VAL A 119 15.38 14.57 -0.51
CA VAL A 119 14.73 15.80 -0.04
C VAL A 119 15.42 17.00 -0.68
N GLU A 120 16.74 17.11 -0.57
CA GLU A 120 17.53 18.18 -1.21
C GLU A 120 17.24 18.29 -2.70
N LYS A 121 17.31 17.15 -3.42
CA LYS A 121 17.01 17.11 -4.86
C LYS A 121 15.61 17.64 -5.16
N GLN A 122 14.63 17.33 -4.32
CA GLN A 122 13.25 17.70 -4.57
C GLN A 122 12.92 19.13 -4.12
N LEU A 123 13.65 19.66 -3.15
CA LEU A 123 13.60 21.07 -2.78
C LEU A 123 13.98 21.96 -3.97
N ASP A 124 14.97 21.52 -4.76
CA ASP A 124 15.46 22.21 -5.97
C ASP A 124 14.69 21.83 -7.25
N ASP A 125 13.87 20.77 -7.24
CA ASP A 125 13.15 20.30 -8.42
C ASP A 125 11.94 21.20 -8.74
N THR A 126 11.92 21.75 -9.95
CA THR A 126 10.84 22.60 -10.50
C THR A 126 9.81 21.82 -11.33
N LYS A 127 10.08 20.55 -11.66
CA LYS A 127 9.18 19.72 -12.50
C LYS A 127 7.75 19.65 -11.98
N TRP A 128 7.60 19.69 -10.66
CA TRP A 128 6.32 19.54 -9.97
C TRP A 128 5.67 20.87 -9.54
N ASP A 129 6.14 22.02 -10.03
CA ASP A 129 5.61 23.33 -9.63
C ASP A 129 4.12 23.50 -9.92
N GLY A 130 3.58 22.82 -10.94
CA GLY A 130 2.13 22.80 -11.21
C GLY A 130 1.30 22.26 -10.04
N LEU A 131 1.80 21.25 -9.31
CA LEU A 131 1.14 20.68 -8.12
C LEU A 131 1.26 21.56 -6.87
N ARG A 132 2.07 22.63 -6.93
CA ARG A 132 2.37 23.52 -5.81
C ARG A 132 1.54 24.82 -5.86
N THR A 133 0.72 25.00 -6.89
CA THR A 133 -0.22 26.12 -6.98
C THR A 133 -1.35 25.98 -5.96
N SER A 134 -1.90 27.11 -5.49
CA SER A 134 -3.00 27.13 -4.51
C SER A 134 -4.22 26.34 -4.97
N SER A 135 -4.54 26.38 -6.26
CA SER A 135 -5.65 25.61 -6.85
C SER A 135 -5.35 24.12 -6.85
N ALA A 136 -4.15 23.71 -7.27
CA ALA A 136 -3.74 22.30 -7.28
C ALA A 136 -3.69 21.73 -5.85
N LYS A 137 -3.17 22.48 -4.87
CA LYS A 137 -3.17 22.06 -3.46
C LYS A 137 -4.58 21.85 -2.93
N ARG A 138 -5.52 22.75 -3.24
CA ARG A 138 -6.94 22.60 -2.87
C ARG A 138 -7.55 21.37 -3.53
N PHE A 139 -7.29 21.19 -4.83
CA PHE A 139 -7.76 20.03 -5.58
C PHE A 139 -7.21 18.73 -4.99
N LEU A 140 -5.90 18.63 -4.73
CA LEU A 140 -5.28 17.45 -4.13
C LEU A 140 -5.88 17.11 -2.77
N LEU A 141 -6.11 18.12 -1.92
CA LEU A 141 -6.71 17.91 -0.60
C LEU A 141 -8.15 17.37 -0.72
N VAL A 142 -8.97 17.98 -1.57
CA VAL A 142 -10.37 17.54 -1.76
C VAL A 142 -10.43 16.17 -2.46
N ALA A 143 -9.72 16.01 -3.57
CA ALA A 143 -9.75 14.79 -4.38
C ALA A 143 -9.21 13.58 -3.63
N SER A 144 -8.17 13.74 -2.81
CA SER A 144 -7.66 12.65 -1.97
C SER A 144 -8.65 12.21 -0.88
N ASN A 145 -9.36 13.15 -0.24
CA ASN A 145 -10.42 12.81 0.70
C ASN A 145 -11.61 12.15 0.02
N VAL A 146 -12.00 12.62 -1.18
CA VAL A 146 -13.06 11.99 -1.99
C VAL A 146 -12.65 10.59 -2.40
N ALA A 147 -11.39 10.37 -2.80
CA ALA A 147 -10.90 9.05 -3.17
C ALA A 147 -10.91 8.07 -1.99
N LEU A 148 -10.44 8.49 -0.81
CA LEU A 148 -10.44 7.66 0.40
C LEU A 148 -11.86 7.41 0.92
N VAL A 149 -12.59 8.46 1.26
CA VAL A 149 -13.91 8.32 1.89
C VAL A 149 -14.95 7.85 0.89
N GLY A 150 -14.98 8.45 -0.30
CA GLY A 150 -15.93 8.07 -1.35
C GLY A 150 -15.66 6.67 -1.89
N GLY A 151 -14.39 6.31 -2.11
CA GLY A 151 -14.00 4.95 -2.49
C GLY A 151 -14.41 3.92 -1.44
N THR A 152 -14.18 4.23 -0.15
CA THR A 152 -14.60 3.34 0.94
C THR A 152 -16.11 3.21 1.07
N ILE A 153 -16.87 4.32 1.05
CA ILE A 153 -18.33 4.28 1.12
C ILE A 153 -18.93 3.48 -0.04
N PHE A 154 -18.42 3.70 -1.26
CA PHE A 154 -18.85 2.96 -2.44
C PHE A 154 -18.65 1.45 -2.28
N LEU A 155 -17.44 1.01 -1.88
CA LEU A 155 -17.15 -0.41 -1.70
C LEU A 155 -17.93 -1.03 -0.54
N LEU A 156 -18.20 -0.25 0.52
CA LEU A 156 -19.08 -0.66 1.62
C LEU A 156 -20.51 -0.97 1.13
N GLN A 157 -21.02 -0.20 0.18
CA GLN A 157 -22.38 -0.40 -0.38
C GLN A 157 -22.45 -1.49 -1.46
N VAL A 158 -21.38 -1.66 -2.25
CA VAL A 158 -21.34 -2.64 -3.35
C VAL A 158 -21.39 -4.09 -2.85
N GLY A 159 -20.70 -4.40 -1.74
CA GLY A 159 -20.63 -5.76 -1.22
C GLY A 159 -19.91 -6.73 -2.18
N ASP A 160 -20.41 -7.97 -2.28
CA ASP A 160 -19.87 -9.01 -3.15
C ASP A 160 -20.62 -9.07 -4.51
N ASN A 161 -20.20 -8.20 -5.44
CA ASN A 161 -20.78 -8.07 -6.78
C ASN A 161 -19.66 -7.88 -7.80
N ALA A 162 -19.94 -7.95 -9.10
CA ALA A 162 -18.99 -7.69 -10.19
C ALA A 162 -18.27 -6.33 -10.09
N TRP A 163 -18.92 -5.35 -9.45
CA TRP A 163 -18.38 -4.00 -9.23
C TRP A 163 -17.29 -3.98 -8.14
N SER A 164 -17.12 -5.08 -7.38
CA SER A 164 -16.01 -5.27 -6.43
C SER A 164 -14.64 -5.15 -7.08
N ALA A 165 -14.52 -5.40 -8.40
CA ALA A 165 -13.30 -5.23 -9.16
C ALA A 165 -12.76 -3.78 -9.11
N TYR A 166 -13.64 -2.79 -8.87
CA TYR A 166 -13.23 -1.39 -8.69
C TYR A 166 -12.43 -1.14 -7.40
N SER A 167 -12.36 -2.12 -6.49
CA SER A 167 -11.45 -2.09 -5.33
C SER A 167 -9.98 -1.89 -5.76
N LEU A 168 -9.56 -2.48 -6.88
CA LEU A 168 -8.20 -2.30 -7.42
C LEU A 168 -7.95 -0.85 -7.86
N ILE A 169 -8.97 -0.22 -8.46
CA ILE A 169 -8.90 1.20 -8.83
C ILE A 169 -8.82 2.06 -7.57
N HIS A 170 -9.59 1.72 -6.53
CA HIS A 170 -9.50 2.42 -5.25
C HIS A 170 -8.08 2.34 -4.66
N ILE A 171 -7.46 1.16 -4.62
CA ILE A 171 -6.07 0.98 -4.16
C ILE A 171 -5.12 1.85 -4.98
N LEU A 172 -5.23 1.78 -6.30
CA LEU A 172 -4.40 2.58 -7.22
C LEU A 172 -4.55 4.08 -6.92
N LEU A 173 -5.77 4.58 -6.75
CA LEU A 173 -6.03 5.98 -6.44
C LEU A 173 -5.40 6.39 -5.10
N VAL A 174 -5.46 5.54 -4.06
CA VAL A 174 -4.81 5.80 -2.77
C VAL A 174 -3.31 6.00 -2.97
N PHE A 175 -2.64 5.10 -3.70
CA PHE A 175 -1.20 5.22 -3.99
C PHE A 175 -0.87 6.45 -4.85
N VAL A 176 -1.68 6.74 -5.88
CA VAL A 176 -1.49 7.91 -6.73
C VAL A 176 -1.61 9.20 -5.92
N PHE A 177 -2.66 9.35 -5.11
CA PHE A 177 -2.84 10.55 -4.29
C PHE A 177 -1.79 10.66 -3.20
N TRP A 178 -1.40 9.55 -2.57
CA TRP A 178 -0.28 9.53 -1.64
C TRP A 178 0.99 10.09 -2.27
N PHE A 179 1.35 9.57 -3.45
CA PHE A 179 2.51 10.02 -4.18
C PHE A 179 2.41 11.50 -4.56
N LEU A 180 1.29 11.94 -5.13
CA LEU A 180 1.08 13.33 -5.55
C LEU A 180 1.11 14.32 -4.38
N LEU A 181 0.55 13.96 -3.23
CA LEU A 181 0.61 14.78 -2.02
C LEU A 181 2.06 14.96 -1.56
N ARG A 182 2.85 13.88 -1.55
CA ARG A 182 4.29 13.92 -1.22
C ARG A 182 5.09 14.80 -2.18
N GLN A 183 4.76 14.76 -3.48
CA GLN A 183 5.39 15.66 -4.48
C GLN A 183 5.01 17.14 -4.26
N SER A 184 3.76 17.41 -3.89
CA SER A 184 3.27 18.77 -3.63
C SER A 184 3.99 19.42 -2.43
N VAL A 185 4.28 18.66 -1.38
CA VAL A 185 4.99 19.14 -0.18
C VAL A 185 6.52 18.97 -0.21
N ARG A 186 7.10 18.59 -1.35
CA ARG A 186 8.55 18.38 -1.53
C ARG A 186 9.16 17.38 -0.52
N LEU A 187 8.40 16.34 -0.16
CA LEU A 187 8.75 15.36 0.87
C LEU A 187 9.08 15.96 2.26
N VAL A 188 8.85 17.25 2.49
CA VAL A 188 9.17 17.92 3.78
C VAL A 188 8.46 17.24 4.94
N SER A 189 7.27 16.69 4.70
CA SER A 189 6.51 15.93 5.69
C SER A 189 7.24 14.72 6.24
N GLU A 190 8.11 14.07 5.47
CA GLU A 190 8.85 12.85 5.89
C GLU A 190 10.37 13.02 5.75
N ALA A 191 10.82 14.26 5.59
CA ALA A 191 12.23 14.58 5.53
C ALA A 191 12.88 14.38 6.90
N PRO A 192 14.12 13.88 6.96
CA PRO A 192 14.87 13.73 8.20
C PRO A 192 15.33 15.11 8.68
N ASP A 193 15.61 15.24 9.98
CA ASP A 193 15.86 16.53 10.61
C ASP A 193 17.08 17.25 10.02
N GLU A 194 18.09 16.50 9.57
CA GLU A 194 19.32 17.04 9.00
C GLU A 194 19.12 17.65 7.60
N ALA A 195 18.04 17.27 6.90
CA ALA A 195 17.74 17.76 5.56
C ALA A 195 16.93 19.06 5.55
N LEU A 196 16.49 19.53 6.72
CA LEU A 196 15.58 20.66 6.87
C LEU A 196 16.26 21.82 7.61
N ASP A 197 15.94 23.04 7.19
CA ASP A 197 16.24 24.22 7.99
C ASP A 197 15.29 24.31 9.21
N GLU A 198 15.62 25.18 10.17
CA GLU A 198 14.83 25.34 11.40
C GLU A 198 13.36 25.73 11.14
N MET A 199 13.10 26.53 10.10
CA MET A 199 11.76 27.00 9.76
C MET A 199 10.90 25.87 9.19
N LEU A 200 11.45 25.07 8.28
CA LEU A 200 10.80 23.90 7.69
C LEU A 200 10.58 22.81 8.74
N LEU A 201 11.51 22.62 9.66
CA LEU A 201 11.38 21.68 10.77
C LEU A 201 10.21 22.07 11.68
N GLN A 202 10.08 23.35 12.05
CA GLN A 202 8.92 23.84 12.81
C GLN A 202 7.60 23.65 12.05
N LYS A 203 7.59 23.93 10.74
CA LYS A 203 6.41 23.76 9.87
C LYS A 203 5.99 22.29 9.78
N ARG A 204 6.94 21.38 9.62
CA ARG A 204 6.72 19.92 9.60
C ARG A 204 6.14 19.46 10.93
N ASN A 205 6.77 19.82 12.06
CA ASN A 205 6.32 19.41 13.40
C ASN A 205 4.90 19.91 13.71
N ARG A 206 4.57 21.16 13.33
CA ARG A 206 3.21 21.68 13.44
C ARG A 206 2.22 20.90 12.57
N SER A 207 2.63 20.48 11.38
CA SER A 207 1.81 19.66 10.49
C SER A 207 1.51 18.29 11.08
N TYR A 208 2.49 17.64 11.73
CA TYR A 208 2.29 16.38 12.43
C TYR A 208 1.29 16.47 13.59
N VAL A 209 1.33 17.55 14.39
CA VAL A 209 0.35 17.75 15.47
C VAL A 209 -1.08 17.86 14.91
N VAL A 210 -1.25 18.56 13.78
CA VAL A 210 -2.56 18.67 13.13
C VAL A 210 -3.00 17.34 12.53
N ALA A 211 -2.07 16.62 11.87
CA ALA A 211 -2.33 15.30 11.31
C ALA A 211 -2.78 14.30 12.40
N TYR A 212 -2.11 14.30 13.55
CA TYR A 212 -2.49 13.45 14.69
C TYR A 212 -3.89 13.78 15.19
N ARG A 213 -4.23 15.07 15.35
CA ARG A 213 -5.58 15.48 15.77
C ARG A 213 -6.65 15.05 14.77
N TRP A 214 -6.36 15.11 13.47
CA TRP A 214 -7.27 14.61 12.44
C TRP A 214 -7.43 13.10 12.51
N LEU A 215 -6.34 12.36 12.66
CA LEU A 215 -6.38 10.91 12.84
C LEU A 215 -7.19 10.52 14.09
N SER A 216 -6.97 11.20 15.21
CA SER A 216 -7.78 11.00 16.43
C SER A 216 -9.25 11.30 16.19
N GLY A 217 -9.58 12.34 15.41
CA GLY A 217 -10.96 12.65 15.03
C GLY A 217 -11.60 11.54 14.19
N ILE A 218 -10.87 10.99 13.23
CA ILE A 218 -11.33 9.86 12.39
C ILE A 218 -11.53 8.62 13.26
N ALA A 219 -10.57 8.29 14.13
CA ALA A 219 -10.68 7.15 15.04
C ALA A 219 -11.86 7.29 16.01
N PHE A 220 -12.04 8.48 16.59
CA PHE A 220 -13.18 8.77 17.46
C PHE A 220 -14.50 8.62 16.71
N GLY A 221 -14.58 9.12 15.47
CA GLY A 221 -15.74 8.95 14.60
C GLY A 221 -16.05 7.47 14.32
N ALA A 222 -15.04 6.66 14.02
CA ALA A 222 -15.20 5.23 13.76
C ALA A 222 -15.68 4.45 15.00
N VAL A 223 -15.08 4.70 16.16
CA VAL A 223 -15.49 4.06 17.43
C VAL A 223 -16.89 4.51 17.83
N THR A 224 -17.22 5.79 17.64
CA THR A 224 -18.58 6.30 17.91
C THR A 224 -19.59 5.67 16.97
N ALA A 225 -19.28 5.51 15.67
CA ALA A 225 -20.16 4.86 14.72
C ALA A 225 -20.42 3.38 15.09
N LEU A 226 -19.39 2.67 15.58
CA LEU A 226 -19.53 1.30 16.08
C LEU A 226 -20.45 1.25 17.31
N MET A 227 -20.33 2.21 18.23
CA MET A 227 -21.22 2.32 19.39
C MET A 227 -22.66 2.65 18.99
N VAL A 228 -22.85 3.53 18.01
CA VAL A 228 -24.18 3.83 17.47
C VAL A 228 -24.78 2.59 16.80
N TYR A 229 -23.97 1.83 16.06
CA TYR A 229 -24.40 0.57 15.44
C TYR A 229 -24.90 -0.43 16.49
N SER A 230 -24.15 -0.66 17.58
CA SER A 230 -24.58 -1.59 18.63
C SER A 230 -25.90 -1.15 19.27
N ILE A 231 -26.04 0.14 19.58
CA ILE A 231 -27.29 0.70 20.12
C ILE A 231 -28.46 0.48 19.15
N VAL A 232 -28.27 0.74 17.87
CA VAL A 232 -29.33 0.59 16.85
C VAL A 232 -29.75 -0.86 16.69
N VAL A 233 -28.79 -1.80 16.72
CA VAL A 233 -29.09 -3.24 16.65
C VAL A 233 -29.91 -3.67 17.86
N ASP A 234 -29.63 -3.17 19.06
CA ASP A 234 -30.38 -3.50 20.28
C ASP A 234 -31.83 -3.04 20.27
N PHE A 235 -32.18 -2.05 19.45
CA PHE A 235 -33.56 -1.65 19.23
C PHE A 235 -34.32 -2.56 18.25
N GLN A 236 -33.66 -3.51 17.60
CA GLN A 236 -34.28 -4.47 16.69
C GLN A 236 -34.82 -5.68 17.47
N THR A 237 -35.89 -6.30 16.96
CA THR A 237 -36.61 -7.39 17.64
C THR A 237 -35.82 -8.66 17.85
N ASP A 238 -34.74 -8.86 17.08
CA ASP A 238 -33.93 -10.07 17.07
C ASP A 238 -32.58 -9.90 17.80
N SER A 239 -32.36 -8.78 18.50
CA SER A 239 -31.13 -8.58 19.28
C SER A 239 -31.18 -9.32 20.61
N ASP A 240 -30.08 -9.98 20.96
CA ASP A 240 -29.87 -10.55 22.30
C ASP A 240 -29.15 -9.58 23.25
N GLY A 241 -28.73 -8.40 22.78
CA GLY A 241 -28.03 -7.37 23.57
C GLY A 241 -26.59 -7.72 23.96
N PHE A 242 -26.05 -8.85 23.48
CA PHE A 242 -24.72 -9.33 23.87
C PHE A 242 -23.83 -9.67 22.67
N ASN A 243 -24.40 -10.12 21.55
CA ASN A 243 -23.65 -10.57 20.39
C ASN A 243 -23.96 -9.72 19.16
N TYR A 244 -22.95 -8.99 18.66
CA TYR A 244 -23.06 -8.19 17.43
C TYR A 244 -22.24 -8.84 16.32
N LEU A 245 -22.91 -9.36 15.29
CA LEU A 245 -22.26 -9.99 14.15
C LEU A 245 -22.05 -8.96 13.02
N LEU A 246 -20.79 -8.65 12.72
CA LEU A 246 -20.41 -7.85 11.55
C LEU A 246 -19.88 -8.77 10.45
N SER A 247 -20.72 -9.04 9.44
CA SER A 247 -20.33 -9.82 8.25
C SER A 247 -19.82 -8.90 7.15
N PHE A 248 -18.49 -8.80 7.02
CA PHE A 248 -17.86 -8.04 5.95
C PHE A 248 -17.44 -8.95 4.79
N THR A 249 -17.69 -8.51 3.56
CA THR A 249 -17.12 -9.12 2.35
C THR A 249 -15.68 -8.65 2.14
N TRP A 250 -14.89 -9.37 1.33
CA TRP A 250 -13.50 -8.99 1.06
C TRP A 250 -13.34 -7.51 0.61
N PRO A 251 -14.17 -6.97 -0.32
CA PRO A 251 -14.06 -5.58 -0.74
C PRO A 251 -14.30 -4.58 0.39
N GLN A 252 -15.19 -4.91 1.32
CA GLN A 252 -15.50 -4.07 2.47
C GLN A 252 -14.34 -4.04 3.48
N VAL A 253 -13.74 -5.21 3.75
CA VAL A 253 -12.54 -5.31 4.61
C VAL A 253 -11.39 -4.52 3.99
N GLN A 254 -11.13 -4.71 2.70
CA GLN A 254 -10.10 -3.97 1.97
C GLN A 254 -10.36 -2.46 2.01
N ALA A 255 -11.60 -2.02 1.79
CA ALA A 255 -11.96 -0.61 1.84
C ALA A 255 -11.70 0.05 3.20
N LEU A 256 -12.02 -0.65 4.30
CA LEU A 256 -11.74 -0.19 5.65
C LEU A 256 -10.24 -0.16 5.95
N PHE A 257 -9.51 -1.20 5.52
CA PHE A 257 -8.05 -1.25 5.64
C PHE A 257 -7.41 -0.02 4.99
N TRP A 258 -7.74 0.27 3.72
CA TRP A 258 -7.15 1.39 3.00
C TRP A 258 -7.66 2.76 3.46
N LEU A 259 -8.85 2.85 4.06
CA LEU A 259 -9.28 4.07 4.73
C LEU A 259 -8.31 4.44 5.86
N VAL A 260 -8.04 3.48 6.77
CA VAL A 260 -7.20 3.70 7.95
C VAL A 260 -5.74 3.88 7.54
N PHE A 261 -5.20 2.97 6.72
CA PHE A 261 -3.82 3.04 6.26
C PHE A 261 -3.57 4.27 5.38
N GLY A 262 -4.47 4.53 4.43
CA GLY A 262 -4.45 5.70 3.56
C GLY A 262 -4.33 7.00 4.33
N TYR A 263 -5.21 7.22 5.30
CA TYR A 263 -5.11 8.39 6.15
C TYR A 263 -3.82 8.42 6.97
N SER A 264 -3.38 7.30 7.52
CA SER A 264 -2.17 7.25 8.37
C SER A 264 -0.93 7.83 7.67
N PHE A 265 -0.71 7.53 6.38
CA PHE A 265 0.44 8.06 5.65
C PHE A 265 0.15 9.35 4.85
N MET A 266 -1.10 9.68 4.53
CA MET A 266 -1.43 10.89 3.75
C MET A 266 -1.65 12.13 4.63
N LEU A 267 -2.09 11.95 5.89
CA LEU A 267 -2.48 13.06 6.78
C LEU A 267 -1.36 14.08 7.03
N PRO A 268 -0.08 13.73 7.24
CA PRO A 268 0.98 14.72 7.41
C PRO A 268 1.07 15.69 6.22
N SER A 269 1.05 15.16 5.00
CA SER A 269 1.08 15.95 3.77
C SER A 269 -0.19 16.79 3.60
N MET A 270 -1.37 16.21 3.86
CA MET A 270 -2.64 16.95 3.80
C MET A 270 -2.68 18.09 4.83
N ALA A 271 -2.20 17.84 6.05
CA ALA A 271 -2.15 18.84 7.12
C ALA A 271 -1.24 20.00 6.74
N MET A 272 -0.05 19.71 6.20
CA MET A 272 0.88 20.73 5.71
C MET A 272 0.26 21.59 4.61
N LEU A 273 -0.35 20.96 3.59
CA LEU A 273 -1.05 21.68 2.53
C LEU A 273 -2.19 22.56 3.07
N SER A 274 -2.96 22.06 4.04
CA SER A 274 -4.05 22.83 4.65
C SER A 274 -3.57 24.07 5.39
N GLN A 275 -2.39 24.00 6.01
CA GLN A 275 -1.79 25.13 6.71
C GLN A 275 -1.30 26.18 5.72
N GLU A 276 -0.63 25.76 4.64
CA GLU A 276 -0.20 26.66 3.57
C GLU A 276 -1.38 27.40 2.93
N LEU A 277 -2.45 26.68 2.61
CA LEU A 277 -3.67 27.26 2.04
C LEU A 277 -4.39 28.23 2.99
N LYS A 278 -4.24 28.06 4.31
CA LYS A 278 -4.77 29.01 5.30
C LYS A 278 -3.92 30.27 5.39
N MET A 279 -2.61 30.17 5.20
CA MET A 279 -1.70 31.31 5.21
C MET A 279 -1.88 32.18 3.95
N GLU A 280 -2.09 31.57 2.78
CA GLU A 280 -2.34 32.30 1.52
C GLU A 280 -3.66 33.10 1.49
N LYS A 281 -4.60 32.80 2.40
CA LYS A 281 -5.87 33.51 2.53
C LYS A 281 -5.81 34.72 3.47
N LYS A 282 -4.73 34.86 4.26
CA LYS A 282 -4.51 35.98 5.17
C LYS A 282 -3.71 37.06 4.48
#